data_AF-A0A6B0XY88-F1
#
_entry.id   AF-A0A6B0XY88-F1
#
_cell.length_a   1.000
_cell.length_b   1.000
_cell.length_c   1.000
_cell.angle_alpha   90.00
_cell.angle_beta   90.00
_cell.angle_gamma   90.00
#
_symmetry.space_group_name_H-M   'P 1'
#
loop_
_entity.id
_entity.type
_entity.pdbx_description
1 polymer ?
#
loop_
_entity_poly.entity_id
_entity_poly.type
_entity_poly.pdbx_seq_one_letter_code
_entity_poly.pdbx_strand_id
1 'polypeptide(L)'
;MTRQLHSGLYEDLLTSALEAEINARTAEGWWVDVATADSTVRPELLARHVYNLLRRALEGMPEEDGAQPANQVALANRLVEVLVEYGAMADDRVADTARLLLEAVERRALGGTRSAVPRPTLSLRQTGLLVNGRRDVQIASEIAREIPSADRIDLLCAFVR
;
A
#
# COMPACT_ATOMS: atom_id res chain seq x y z
N MET A 1 12.25 1.32 -17.57
CA MET A 1 12.65 2.71 -17.87
C MET A 1 13.88 3.01 -17.03
N THR A 2 15.03 3.18 -17.64
CA THR A 2 16.27 3.55 -16.96
C THR A 2 16.13 4.99 -16.50
N ARG A 3 16.11 5.21 -15.18
CA ARG A 3 16.01 6.56 -14.62
C ARG A 3 17.37 7.21 -14.79
N GLN A 4 17.47 8.15 -15.72
CA GLN A 4 18.69 8.94 -15.91
C GLN A 4 18.93 9.79 -14.65
N LEU A 5 20.17 9.81 -14.16
CA LEU A 5 20.54 10.63 -13.00
C LEU A 5 20.62 12.10 -13.40
N HIS A 6 19.96 12.96 -12.64
CA HIS A 6 19.96 14.41 -12.80
C HIS A 6 20.70 15.10 -11.64
N SER A 7 21.08 16.36 -11.79
CA SER A 7 21.61 17.13 -10.65
C SER A 7 20.48 17.45 -9.66
N GLY A 8 20.68 17.18 -8.38
CA GLY A 8 19.68 17.41 -7.34
C GLY A 8 19.93 16.63 -6.03
N LEU A 9 18.99 16.76 -5.09
CA LEU A 9 18.95 15.98 -3.85
C LEU A 9 18.11 14.70 -4.05
N TYR A 10 18.54 13.61 -3.43
CA TYR A 10 17.93 12.29 -3.56
C TYR A 10 17.77 11.63 -2.19
N GLU A 11 16.68 10.91 -2.02
CA GLU A 11 16.39 10.01 -0.89
C GLU A 11 15.94 8.64 -1.46
N ASP A 12 16.62 8.19 -2.52
CA ASP A 12 16.31 6.97 -3.24
C ASP A 12 17.14 5.79 -2.68
N LEU A 13 16.51 4.61 -2.54
CA LEU A 13 17.26 3.38 -2.28
C LEU A 13 18.22 3.11 -3.44
N LEU A 14 19.49 2.87 -3.12
CA LEU A 14 20.52 2.53 -4.10
C LEU A 14 20.29 1.13 -4.66
N THR A 15 19.66 1.04 -5.83
CA THR A 15 19.50 -0.21 -6.60
C THR A 15 20.73 -0.46 -7.46
N SER A 16 20.98 -1.71 -7.87
CA SER A 16 22.12 -2.04 -8.75
C SER A 16 22.15 -1.24 -10.06
N ALA A 17 20.97 -0.89 -10.60
CA ALA A 17 20.88 -0.05 -11.78
C ALA A 17 21.29 1.41 -11.49
N LEU A 18 20.87 1.96 -10.36
CA LEU A 18 21.25 3.32 -9.93
C LEU A 18 22.73 3.37 -9.55
N GLU A 19 23.25 2.33 -8.91
CA GLU A 19 24.68 2.18 -8.59
C GLU A 19 25.54 2.18 -9.85
N ALA A 20 25.13 1.44 -10.89
CA ALA A 20 25.82 1.48 -12.19
C ALA A 20 25.82 2.88 -12.82
N GLU A 21 24.70 3.62 -12.73
CA GLU A 21 24.63 4.98 -13.26
C GLU A 21 25.45 5.98 -12.42
N ILE A 22 25.44 5.87 -11.10
CA ILE A 22 26.31 6.66 -10.21
C ILE A 22 27.79 6.43 -10.53
N ASN A 23 28.18 5.19 -10.78
CA ASN A 23 29.57 4.86 -11.15
C ASN A 23 29.95 5.50 -12.50
N ALA A 24 29.06 5.46 -13.49
CA ALA A 24 29.28 6.13 -14.77
C ALA A 24 29.40 7.66 -14.61
N ARG A 25 28.53 8.30 -13.82
CA ARG A 25 28.56 9.76 -13.58
C ARG A 25 29.77 10.20 -12.78
N THR A 26 30.17 9.42 -11.78
CA THR A 26 31.39 9.67 -11.01
C THR A 26 32.62 9.65 -11.92
N ALA A 27 32.67 8.73 -12.89
CA ALA A 27 33.74 8.70 -13.90
C ALA A 27 33.74 9.93 -14.83
N GLU A 28 32.57 10.54 -15.06
CA GLU A 28 32.41 11.83 -15.77
C GLU A 28 32.71 13.06 -14.88
N GLY A 29 33.12 12.86 -13.62
CA GLY A 29 33.50 13.92 -12.69
C GLY A 29 32.36 14.46 -11.82
N TRP A 30 31.23 13.76 -11.71
CA TRP A 30 30.15 14.16 -10.80
C TRP A 30 30.54 13.90 -9.35
N TRP A 31 30.17 14.84 -8.46
CA TRP A 31 30.16 14.59 -7.02
C TRP A 31 28.87 13.90 -6.62
N VAL A 32 29.00 12.76 -5.94
CA VAL A 32 27.87 11.98 -5.43
C VAL A 32 28.10 11.69 -3.95
N ASP A 33 27.07 11.89 -3.14
CA ASP A 33 27.06 11.55 -1.72
C ASP A 33 26.16 10.33 -1.49
N VAL A 34 26.72 9.28 -0.90
CA VAL A 34 26.02 8.01 -0.64
C VAL A 34 26.29 7.61 0.81
N ALA A 35 25.22 7.47 1.57
CA ALA A 35 25.27 7.04 2.96
C ALA A 35 24.56 5.71 3.17
N THR A 36 24.97 4.97 4.19
CA THR A 36 24.23 3.77 4.64
C THR A 36 22.98 4.20 5.39
N ALA A 37 21.82 3.64 5.03
CA ALA A 37 20.57 3.92 5.73
C ALA A 37 20.62 3.46 7.20
N ASP A 38 20.12 4.32 8.09
CA ASP A 38 19.98 4.04 9.52
C ASP A 38 19.16 2.78 9.78
N SER A 39 19.51 2.02 10.82
CA SER A 39 18.83 0.75 11.15
C SER A 39 17.34 0.90 11.47
N THR A 40 16.90 2.07 11.93
CA THR A 40 15.49 2.33 12.26
C THR A 40 14.64 2.58 11.01
N VAL A 41 15.23 3.11 9.95
CA VAL A 41 14.55 3.43 8.68
C VAL A 41 14.66 2.30 7.65
N ARG A 42 15.75 1.53 7.71
CA ARG A 42 16.07 0.47 6.74
C ARG A 42 14.95 -0.55 6.49
N PRO A 43 14.20 -1.05 7.50
CA PRO A 43 13.12 -2.01 7.26
C PRO A 43 12.01 -1.45 6.36
N GLU A 44 11.51 -0.24 6.64
CA GLU A 44 10.46 0.40 5.83
C GLU A 44 10.96 0.72 4.42
N LEU A 45 12.20 1.21 4.30
CA LEU A 45 12.80 1.55 3.02
C LEU A 45 12.93 0.33 2.10
N LEU A 46 13.38 -0.82 2.62
CA LEU A 46 13.47 -2.07 1.87
C LEU A 46 12.07 -2.65 1.57
N ALA A 47 11.17 -2.66 2.55
CA ALA A 47 9.80 -3.15 2.35
C ALA A 47 9.07 -2.35 1.26
N ARG A 48 9.21 -1.02 1.25
CA ARG A 48 8.65 -0.14 0.21
C ARG A 48 9.17 -0.47 -1.18
N HIS A 49 10.47 -0.76 -1.30
CA HIS A 49 11.05 -1.16 -2.58
C HIS A 49 10.42 -2.46 -3.10
N VAL A 50 10.34 -3.49 -2.25
CA VAL A 50 9.73 -4.79 -2.60
C VAL A 50 8.24 -4.62 -2.93
N TYR A 51 7.49 -3.84 -2.14
CA TYR A 51 6.09 -3.50 -2.40
C TYR A 51 5.91 -2.92 -3.81
N ASN A 52 6.73 -1.93 -4.17
CA ASN A 52 6.65 -1.29 -5.48
C ASN A 52 6.98 -2.25 -6.63
N LEU A 53 7.93 -3.18 -6.44
CA LEU A 53 8.23 -4.24 -7.41
C LEU A 53 7.06 -5.21 -7.54
N LEU A 54 6.56 -5.73 -6.43
CA LEU A 54 5.46 -6.68 -6.39
C LEU A 54 4.21 -6.09 -7.04
N ARG A 55 3.85 -4.85 -6.72
CA ARG A 55 2.71 -4.15 -7.32
C ARG A 55 2.82 -4.11 -8.85
N ARG A 56 3.97 -3.69 -9.38
CA ARG A 56 4.20 -3.66 -10.84
C ARG A 56 4.14 -5.06 -11.47
N ALA A 57 4.67 -6.07 -10.77
CA ALA A 57 4.60 -7.45 -11.25
C ALA A 57 3.17 -7.97 -11.31
N LEU A 58 2.34 -7.69 -10.29
CA LEU A 58 0.93 -8.07 -10.24
C LEU A 58 0.10 -7.34 -11.32
N GLU A 59 0.34 -6.05 -11.52
CA GLU A 59 -0.31 -5.24 -12.58
C GLU A 59 0.07 -5.70 -13.99
N GLY A 60 1.29 -6.19 -14.17
CA GLY A 60 1.80 -6.66 -15.45
C GLY A 60 1.44 -8.11 -15.81
N MET A 61 0.72 -8.84 -14.94
CA MET A 61 0.33 -10.22 -15.23
C MET A 61 -0.69 -10.27 -16.37
N PRO A 62 -0.53 -11.19 -17.35
CA PRO A 62 -1.48 -11.32 -18.44
C PRO A 62 -2.83 -11.81 -17.91
N GLU A 63 -3.90 -11.35 -18.56
CA GLU A 63 -5.24 -11.87 -18.36
C GLU A 63 -5.44 -13.07 -19.29
N GLU A 64 -5.25 -14.28 -18.76
CA GLU A 64 -5.44 -15.55 -19.47
C GLU A 64 -6.67 -16.24 -18.91
N ASP A 65 -7.75 -16.33 -19.69
CA ASP A 65 -8.98 -17.07 -19.37
C ASP A 65 -9.56 -16.79 -17.95
N GLY A 66 -9.41 -15.56 -17.44
CA GLY A 66 -9.86 -15.17 -16.10
C GLY A 66 -9.01 -15.71 -14.94
N ALA A 67 -7.85 -16.34 -15.21
CA ALA A 67 -6.94 -16.89 -14.21
C ALA A 67 -6.02 -15.85 -13.55
N GLN A 68 -6.01 -14.61 -14.04
CA GLN A 68 -5.15 -13.53 -13.52
C GLN A 68 -5.25 -13.35 -11.99
N PRO A 69 -6.45 -13.30 -11.37
CA PRO A 69 -6.55 -13.16 -9.92
C PRO A 69 -5.94 -14.34 -9.16
N ALA A 70 -6.11 -15.56 -9.67
CA ALA A 70 -5.53 -16.76 -9.04
C ALA A 70 -3.99 -16.74 -9.14
N ASN A 71 -3.44 -16.32 -10.29
CA ASN A 71 -1.99 -16.18 -10.48
C ASN A 71 -1.40 -15.08 -9.58
N GLN A 72 -2.11 -13.97 -9.40
CA GLN A 72 -1.74 -12.90 -8.48
C GLN A 72 -1.69 -13.40 -7.03
N VAL A 73 -2.73 -14.11 -6.57
CA VAL A 73 -2.79 -14.72 -5.24
C VAL A 73 -1.67 -15.75 -5.05
N ALA A 74 -1.41 -16.60 -6.05
CA ALA A 74 -0.34 -17.57 -6.01
C ALA A 74 1.04 -16.91 -5.85
N LEU A 75 1.32 -15.80 -6.55
CA LEU A 75 2.55 -15.05 -6.35
C LEU A 75 2.64 -14.46 -4.93
N ALA A 76 1.57 -13.84 -4.44
CA ALA A 76 1.55 -13.29 -3.09
C ALA A 76 1.81 -14.36 -2.02
N ASN A 77 1.18 -15.53 -2.14
CA ASN A 77 1.34 -16.63 -1.19
C ASN A 77 2.73 -17.28 -1.24
N ARG A 78 3.40 -17.33 -2.41
CA ARG A 78 4.81 -17.74 -2.48
C ARG A 78 5.72 -16.79 -1.71
N LEU A 79 5.43 -15.48 -1.74
CA LEU A 79 6.20 -14.52 -0.94
C LEU A 79 5.94 -14.71 0.55
N VAL A 80 4.68 -14.96 0.95
CA VAL A 80 4.34 -15.27 2.35
C VAL A 80 5.12 -16.50 2.84
N GLU A 81 5.22 -17.56 2.03
CA GLU A 81 6.00 -18.77 2.38
C GLU A 81 7.46 -18.45 2.71
N VAL A 82 8.10 -17.60 1.91
CA VAL A 82 9.47 -17.16 2.17
C VAL A 82 9.54 -16.32 3.46
N LEU A 83 8.59 -15.42 3.69
CA LEU A 83 8.58 -14.54 4.85
C LEU A 83 8.34 -15.27 6.18
N VAL A 84 7.68 -16.44 6.15
CA VAL A 84 7.49 -17.28 7.34
C VAL A 84 8.84 -17.71 7.94
N GLU A 85 9.87 -17.94 7.10
CA GLU A 85 11.23 -18.25 7.56
C GLU A 85 11.88 -17.10 8.36
N TYR A 86 11.35 -15.88 8.22
CA TYR A 86 11.84 -14.66 8.85
C TYR A 86 10.86 -14.09 9.89
N GLY A 87 9.86 -14.89 10.31
CA GLY A 87 8.97 -14.56 11.43
C GLY A 87 7.57 -14.07 11.05
N ALA A 88 7.19 -14.09 9.77
CA ALA A 88 5.77 -13.94 9.39
C ALA A 88 4.95 -15.18 9.80
N MET A 89 3.62 -15.05 9.89
CA MET A 89 2.75 -16.15 10.28
C MET A 89 2.24 -16.90 9.04
N ALA A 90 2.14 -18.22 9.12
CA ALA A 90 1.58 -19.02 8.03
C ALA A 90 0.10 -18.67 7.72
N ASP A 91 -0.60 -18.11 8.71
CA ASP A 91 -1.99 -17.66 8.58
C ASP A 91 -2.11 -16.35 7.76
N ASP A 92 -1.00 -15.68 7.43
CA ASP A 92 -0.98 -14.48 6.58
C ASP A 92 -1.21 -14.80 5.08
N ARG A 93 -1.42 -16.08 4.74
CA ARG A 93 -1.75 -16.52 3.38
C ARG A 93 -3.10 -15.98 2.93
N VAL A 94 -3.13 -15.49 1.70
CA VAL A 94 -4.35 -15.02 1.03
C VAL A 94 -5.19 -16.22 0.60
N ALA A 95 -6.49 -16.18 0.88
CA ALA A 95 -7.46 -17.17 0.42
C ALA A 95 -7.68 -17.13 -1.10
N ASP A 96 -8.08 -18.27 -1.69
CA ASP A 96 -8.39 -18.55 -3.10
C ASP A 96 -8.21 -17.42 -4.14
N THR A 97 -9.07 -16.42 -4.05
CA THR A 97 -9.19 -15.25 -4.91
C THR A 97 -9.10 -14.02 -4.01
N ALA A 98 -8.52 -12.93 -4.52
CA ALA A 98 -8.28 -11.68 -3.78
C ALA A 98 -9.59 -10.96 -3.38
N ARG A 99 -10.37 -11.58 -2.50
CA ARG A 99 -11.67 -11.13 -2.01
C ARG A 99 -11.49 -10.24 -0.79
N LEU A 100 -12.46 -9.36 -0.60
CA LEU A 100 -12.49 -8.43 0.51
C LEU A 100 -13.59 -8.83 1.49
N LEU A 101 -13.25 -8.90 2.78
CA LEU A 101 -14.25 -8.86 3.83
C LEU A 101 -14.79 -7.44 3.92
N LEU A 102 -16.01 -7.23 3.43
CA LEU A 102 -16.60 -5.90 3.32
C LEU A 102 -17.35 -5.47 4.58
N GLU A 103 -17.86 -6.43 5.35
CA GLU A 103 -18.58 -6.21 6.60
C GLU A 103 -18.67 -7.52 7.37
N ALA A 104 -18.55 -7.45 8.70
CA ALA A 104 -18.82 -8.56 9.61
C ALA A 104 -19.65 -8.03 10.79
N VAL A 105 -20.83 -8.61 11.02
CA VAL A 105 -21.74 -8.19 12.09
C VAL A 105 -22.14 -9.42 12.89
N GLU A 106 -22.00 -9.33 14.21
CA GLU A 106 -22.48 -10.36 15.12
C GLU A 106 -24.01 -10.43 15.06
N ARG A 107 -24.55 -11.63 14.81
CA ARG A 107 -25.99 -11.85 14.82
C ARG A 107 -26.49 -11.95 16.26
N ARG A 108 -27.11 -10.88 16.78
CA ARG A 108 -27.74 -10.90 18.10
C ARG A 108 -29.14 -11.53 18.04
N ALA A 109 -29.26 -12.72 18.63
CA ALA A 109 -30.46 -13.54 18.82
C ALA A 109 -31.32 -13.89 17.57
N LEU A 110 -32.13 -14.94 17.70
CA LEU A 110 -33.09 -15.35 16.67
C LEU A 110 -34.16 -14.26 16.51
N GLY A 111 -34.09 -13.48 15.42
CA GLY A 111 -35.07 -12.44 15.08
C GLY A 111 -34.52 -11.02 14.96
N GLY A 112 -33.24 -10.78 15.29
CA GLY A 112 -32.61 -9.48 15.09
C GLY A 112 -32.44 -9.13 13.62
N THR A 113 -32.87 -7.93 13.22
CA THR A 113 -32.55 -7.34 11.91
C THR A 113 -31.12 -6.80 11.94
N ARG A 114 -30.33 -7.05 10.88
CA ARG A 114 -29.00 -6.47 10.72
C ARG A 114 -29.10 -4.95 10.81
N SER A 115 -28.43 -4.35 11.80
CA SER A 115 -28.22 -2.90 11.80
C SER A 115 -27.23 -2.60 10.68
N ALA A 116 -27.67 -1.88 9.65
CA ALA A 116 -26.82 -1.54 8.53
C ALA A 116 -25.87 -0.42 8.93
N VAL A 117 -24.57 -0.69 8.96
CA VAL A 117 -23.56 0.36 9.07
C VAL A 117 -23.47 1.06 7.71
N PRO A 118 -23.70 2.40 7.64
CA PRO A 118 -23.64 3.10 6.36
C PRO A 118 -22.22 3.07 5.81
N ARG A 119 -22.07 2.69 4.53
CA ARG A 119 -20.75 2.67 3.89
C ARG A 119 -20.39 4.05 3.34
N PRO A 120 -19.16 4.55 3.55
CA PRO A 120 -18.65 5.69 2.80
C PRO A 120 -18.64 5.42 1.30
N THR A 121 -18.69 6.50 0.52
CA THR A 121 -18.57 6.43 -0.95
C THR A 121 -17.11 6.20 -1.36
N LEU A 122 -16.17 6.76 -0.62
CA LEU A 122 -14.75 6.43 -0.75
C LEU A 122 -14.46 5.08 -0.08
N SER A 123 -13.56 4.32 -0.70
CA SER A 123 -13.06 3.08 -0.09
C SER A 123 -12.28 3.40 1.18
N LEU A 124 -12.55 2.67 2.26
CA LEU A 124 -11.81 2.76 3.53
C LEU A 124 -10.30 2.50 3.37
N ARG A 125 -9.86 1.88 2.27
CA ARG A 125 -8.44 1.63 1.98
C ARG A 125 -7.77 2.73 1.18
N GLN A 126 -8.53 3.72 0.72
CA GLN A 126 -8.04 4.74 -0.19
C GLN A 126 -7.77 6.03 0.57
N THR A 127 -6.58 6.59 0.38
CA THR A 127 -6.28 7.96 0.78
C THR A 127 -6.85 8.92 -0.26
N GLY A 128 -7.62 9.93 0.18
CA GLY A 128 -8.22 10.94 -0.70
C GLY A 128 -7.93 12.35 -0.23
N LEU A 129 -7.56 13.24 -1.15
CA LEU A 129 -7.55 14.68 -0.91
C LEU A 129 -8.93 15.25 -1.24
N LEU A 130 -9.70 15.58 -0.20
CA LEU A 130 -11.03 16.17 -0.35
C LEU A 130 -10.96 17.68 -0.25
N VAL A 131 -11.29 18.36 -1.36
CA VAL A 131 -11.26 19.83 -1.46
C VAL A 131 -12.65 20.46 -1.36
N ASN A 132 -13.69 19.67 -1.04
CA ASN A 132 -15.09 20.10 -0.93
C ASN A 132 -15.61 20.87 -2.17
N GLY A 133 -15.19 20.50 -3.38
CA GLY A 133 -15.75 21.04 -4.60
C GLY A 133 -17.24 20.74 -4.72
N ARG A 134 -17.97 21.56 -5.51
CA ARG A 134 -19.43 21.43 -5.68
C ARG A 134 -19.88 20.07 -6.23
N ARG A 135 -19.01 19.36 -6.93
CA ARG A 135 -19.24 18.02 -7.49
C ARG A 135 -18.46 16.92 -6.77
N ASP A 136 -17.70 17.29 -5.74
CA ASP A 136 -16.86 16.37 -5.00
C ASP A 136 -17.63 15.78 -3.81
N VAL A 137 -17.13 14.62 -3.37
CA VAL A 137 -17.58 14.01 -2.13
C VAL A 137 -17.21 14.93 -0.96
N GLN A 138 -18.18 15.23 -0.11
CA GLN A 138 -18.00 16.15 1.03
C GLN A 138 -17.32 15.42 2.19
N ILE A 139 -16.22 15.99 2.72
CA ILE A 139 -15.45 15.37 3.81
C ILE A 139 -16.30 15.06 5.04
N ALA A 140 -17.18 15.98 5.43
CA ALA A 140 -18.04 15.81 6.59
C ALA A 140 -19.00 14.61 6.42
N SER A 141 -19.49 14.39 5.20
CA SER A 141 -20.40 13.26 4.92
C SER A 141 -19.68 11.92 4.92
N GLU A 142 -18.44 11.86 4.46
CA GLU A 142 -17.67 10.61 4.47
C GLU A 142 -17.25 10.25 5.89
N ILE A 143 -16.71 11.23 6.63
CA ILE A 143 -16.38 11.06 8.04
C ILE A 143 -17.62 10.58 8.83
N ALA A 144 -18.80 11.19 8.61
CA ALA A 144 -20.03 10.76 9.27
C ALA A 144 -20.45 9.31 8.96
N ARG A 145 -20.08 8.78 7.78
CA ARG A 145 -20.33 7.37 7.40
C ARG A 145 -19.24 6.44 7.95
N GLU A 146 -18.02 6.92 8.15
CA GLU A 146 -16.92 6.13 8.69
C GLU A 146 -16.99 5.98 10.22
N ILE A 147 -17.37 7.06 10.93
CA ILE A 147 -17.43 7.11 12.41
C ILE A 147 -18.16 5.90 13.03
N PRO A 148 -19.35 5.47 12.55
CA PRO A 148 -20.07 4.36 13.19
C PRO A 148 -19.34 3.02 13.17
N SER A 149 -18.40 2.83 12.24
CA SER A 149 -17.57 1.61 12.15
C SER A 149 -16.22 1.72 12.85
N ALA A 150 -15.85 2.90 13.36
CA ALA A 150 -14.51 3.15 13.87
C ALA A 150 -14.37 2.80 15.36
N ASP A 151 -13.42 1.93 15.69
CA ASP A 151 -13.02 1.69 17.09
C ASP A 151 -12.17 2.83 17.65
N ARG A 152 -11.45 3.54 16.77
CA ARG A 152 -10.56 4.67 17.09
C ARG A 152 -10.51 5.66 15.93
N ILE A 153 -10.44 6.94 16.26
CA ILE A 153 -10.25 8.04 15.30
C ILE A 153 -9.07 8.88 15.75
N ASP A 154 -8.06 8.99 14.87
CA ASP A 154 -6.93 9.90 15.04
C ASP A 154 -7.07 11.06 14.05
N LEU A 155 -7.06 12.29 14.55
CA LEU A 155 -7.19 13.50 13.74
C LEU A 155 -5.95 14.38 13.92
N LEU A 156 -5.17 14.52 12.84
CA LEU A 156 -4.14 15.54 12.76
C LEU A 156 -4.75 16.82 12.17
N CYS A 157 -5.01 17.81 13.02
CA CYS A 157 -5.57 19.09 12.58
C CYS A 157 -4.80 20.24 13.22
N ALA A 158 -4.35 21.19 12.39
CA ALA A 158 -3.66 22.38 12.88
C ALA A 158 -4.60 23.33 13.62
N PHE A 159 -5.88 23.41 13.21
CA PHE A 159 -6.88 24.29 13.80
C PHE A 159 -8.28 23.68 13.70
N VAL A 160 -8.97 23.57 14.84
CA VAL A 160 -10.39 23.19 14.91
C VAL A 160 -11.18 24.40 15.41
N ARG A 161 -12.39 24.60 14.89
CA ARG A 161 -13.34 25.61 15.37
C ARG A 161 -14.43 24.97 16.20
#